data_AF-A0A933M1Y0-F1
#
_entry.id   AF-A0A933M1Y0-F1
#
_cell.length_a   1.000
_cell.length_b   1.000
_cell.length_c   1.000
_cell.angle_alpha   90.00
_cell.angle_beta   90.00
_cell.angle_gamma   90.00
#
_symmetry.space_group_name_H-M   'P 1'
#
loop_
_entity.id
_entity.type
_entity.pdbx_description
1 polymer ?
#
loop_
_entity_poly.entity_id
_entity_poly.type
_entity_poly.pdbx_seq_one_letter_code
_entity_poly.pdbx_strand_id
1 'polypeptide(L)'
;MDATALEKHTDHLLAAIETCIANRFTLPALILMYSAIDIMAWLNRDEEHEDVTRSDFILWAETFLLLDSGLSCTAIDLYAARCSLIHSYTAESRLSREGKASEIFYAWGNAQET
;
A
#
# COMPACT_ATOMS: atom_id res chain seq x y z
N MET A 1 -17.13 10.59 10.40
CA MET A 1 -15.85 10.86 11.08
C MET A 1 -15.66 12.36 11.15
N ASP A 2 -15.30 12.91 12.31
CA ASP A 2 -14.94 14.34 12.42
C ASP A 2 -13.66 14.60 11.61
N ALA A 3 -13.65 15.67 10.80
CA ALA A 3 -12.52 16.02 9.94
C ALA A 3 -11.23 16.19 10.74
N THR A 4 -11.33 16.75 11.95
CA THR A 4 -10.21 16.93 12.88
C THR A 4 -9.62 15.60 13.37
N ALA A 5 -10.48 14.59 13.54
CA ALA A 5 -10.05 13.26 13.99
C ALA A 5 -9.35 12.49 12.86
N LEU A 6 -9.85 12.61 11.62
CA LEU A 6 -9.19 12.03 10.45
C LEU A 6 -7.80 12.63 10.26
N GLU A 7 -7.68 13.95 10.24
CA GLU A 7 -6.42 14.67 10.07
C GLU A 7 -5.37 14.20 11.09
N LYS A 8 -5.74 14.18 12.37
CA LYS A 8 -4.86 13.70 13.44
C LYS A 8 -4.43 12.24 13.27
N HIS A 9 -5.34 11.35 12.86
CA HIS A 9 -4.99 9.94 12.64
C HIS A 9 -4.06 9.77 11.44
N THR A 10 -4.28 10.54 10.37
CA THR A 10 -3.40 10.57 9.21
C THR A 10 -2.01 11.08 9.58
N ASP A 11 -1.90 12.16 10.36
CA ASP A 11 -0.61 12.70 10.81
C ASP A 11 0.18 11.66 11.61
N HIS A 12 -0.47 10.96 12.54
CA HIS A 12 0.19 9.90 13.31
C HIS A 12 0.66 8.73 12.41
N LEU A 13 -0.14 8.36 11.42
CA LEU A 13 0.21 7.29 10.48
C LEU A 13 1.43 7.67 9.64
N LEU A 14 1.46 8.90 9.12
CA LEU A 14 2.60 9.42 8.35
C LEU A 14 3.86 9.50 9.21
N ALA A 15 3.75 10.03 10.44
CA ALA A 15 4.87 10.08 11.37
C ALA A 15 5.43 8.68 11.72
N ALA A 16 4.55 7.67 11.82
CA ALA A 16 4.98 6.28 12.04
C ALA A 16 5.72 5.71 10.82
N ILE A 17 5.23 5.96 9.61
CA ILE A 17 5.90 5.57 8.36
C ILE A 17 7.29 6.21 8.28
N GLU A 18 7.38 7.52 8.52
CA GLU A 18 8.64 8.27 8.52
C GLU A 18 9.62 7.72 9.57
N THR A 19 9.13 7.38 10.77
CA THR A 19 9.93 6.76 11.82
C THR A 19 10.50 5.42 11.37
N CYS A 20 9.69 4.57 10.72
CA CYS A 20 10.15 3.30 10.19
C CYS A 20 11.21 3.50 9.10
N ILE A 21 11.01 4.46 8.18
CA ILE A 21 11.96 4.79 7.12
C ILE A 21 13.29 5.28 7.71
N ALA A 22 13.24 6.24 8.65
CA ALA A 22 14.42 6.80 9.31
C ALA A 22 15.27 5.73 10.03
N ASN A 23 14.61 4.71 10.58
CA ASN A 23 15.26 3.60 11.29
C ASN A 23 15.53 2.38 10.40
N ARG A 24 15.32 2.46 9.08
CA ARG A 24 15.52 1.37 8.11
C ARG A 24 14.67 0.13 8.39
N PHE A 25 13.52 0.31 9.04
CA PHE A 25 12.50 -0.73 9.20
C PHE A 25 11.65 -0.80 7.94
N THR A 26 12.26 -1.24 6.83
CA THR A 26 11.67 -1.16 5.48
C THR A 26 10.35 -1.90 5.34
N LEU A 27 10.29 -3.17 5.76
CA LEU A 27 9.05 -3.97 5.66
C LEU A 27 7.93 -3.43 6.58
N PRO A 28 8.20 -3.04 7.85
CA PRO A 28 7.22 -2.31 8.65
C PRO A 28 6.73 -1.01 8.00
N ALA A 29 7.62 -0.21 7.38
CA ALA A 29 7.22 0.99 6.65
C ALA A 29 6.26 0.64 5.49
N LEU A 30 6.57 -0.40 4.72
CA LEU A 30 5.71 -0.87 3.62
C LEU A 30 4.34 -1.32 4.10
N ILE A 31 4.27 -2.08 5.21
CA ILE A 31 3.00 -2.50 5.81
C ILE A 31 2.16 -1.29 6.22
N LEU A 32 2.77 -0.29 6.85
CA LEU A 32 2.07 0.95 7.23
C LEU A 32 1.61 1.75 6.01
N MET A 33 2.42 1.84 4.95
CA MET A 33 2.02 2.49 3.70
C MET A 33 0.84 1.77 3.03
N TYR A 34 0.87 0.43 2.96
CA TYR A 34 -0.27 -0.33 2.44
C TYR A 34 -1.53 -0.20 3.29
N SER A 35 -1.37 -0.14 4.61
CA SER A 35 -2.48 0.12 5.53
C SER A 35 -3.05 1.54 5.32
N ALA A 36 -2.20 2.53 5.05
CA ALA A 36 -2.63 3.88 4.70
C ALA A 36 -3.49 3.88 3.43
N ILE A 37 -3.11 3.12 2.41
CA ILE A 37 -3.90 2.98 1.19
C ILE A 37 -5.27 2.34 1.49
N ASP A 38 -5.33 1.26 2.27
CA ASP A 38 -6.60 0.64 2.70
C ASP A 38 -7.52 1.64 3.44
N ILE A 39 -6.94 2.45 4.34
CA ILE A 39 -7.67 3.49 5.08
C ILE A 39 -8.18 4.58 4.14
N MET A 40 -7.37 5.04 3.18
CA MET A 40 -7.76 6.07 2.24
C MET A 40 -8.79 5.56 1.21
N ALA A 41 -8.71 4.28 0.84
CA ALA A 41 -9.72 3.63 0.01
C ALA A 41 -11.09 3.62 0.69
N TRP A 42 -11.16 3.53 2.02
CA TRP A 42 -12.41 3.64 2.78
C TRP A 42 -13.13 4.97 2.56
N LEU A 43 -12.38 6.06 2.35
CA LEU A 43 -12.92 7.40 2.07
C LEU A 43 -13.52 7.52 0.66
N ASN A 44 -13.09 6.65 -0.27
CA ASN A 44 -13.53 6.66 -1.67
C ASN A 44 -14.42 5.44 -2.01
N ARG A 45 -14.82 4.66 -0.99
CA ARG A 45 -15.65 3.48 -1.19
C ARG A 45 -17.09 3.88 -1.53
N ASP A 46 -17.76 3.03 -2.29
CA ASP A 46 -19.18 3.19 -2.58
C ASP A 46 -20.02 3.08 -1.28
N GLU A 47 -21.02 3.95 -1.11
CA GLU A 47 -21.94 3.89 0.03
C GLU A 47 -22.84 2.63 0.00
N GLU A 48 -22.92 1.95 -1.15
CA GLU A 48 -23.64 0.68 -1.32
C GLU A 48 -23.04 -0.49 -0.50
N HIS A 49 -21.82 -0.35 0.04
CA HIS A 49 -21.20 -1.38 0.86
C HIS A 49 -20.50 -0.84 2.12
N GLU A 50 -20.53 -1.64 3.19
CA GLU A 50 -20.06 -1.20 4.52
C GLU A 50 -18.53 -1.21 4.63
N ASP A 51 -17.87 -2.19 3.99
CA ASP A 51 -16.45 -2.51 4.17
C ASP A 51 -15.64 -2.26 2.90
N VAL A 52 -14.40 -1.78 3.06
CA VAL A 52 -13.46 -1.67 1.93
C VAL A 52 -13.24 -3.04 1.28
N THR A 53 -13.44 -3.09 -0.02
CA THR A 53 -13.17 -4.25 -0.84
C THR A 53 -11.85 -4.09 -1.60
N ARG A 54 -11.41 -5.20 -2.21
CA ARG A 54 -10.30 -5.18 -3.17
C ARG A 54 -10.51 -4.16 -4.28
N SER A 55 -11.73 -4.01 -4.77
CA SER A 55 -12.03 -3.10 -5.88
C SER A 55 -11.83 -1.65 -5.47
N ASP A 56 -12.18 -1.28 -4.23
CA ASP A 56 -11.98 0.08 -3.72
C ASP A 56 -10.49 0.40 -3.57
N PHE A 57 -9.69 -0.54 -3.07
CA PHE A 57 -8.23 -0.39 -3.01
C PHE A 57 -7.64 -0.16 -4.41
N ILE A 58 -8.03 -0.99 -5.38
CA ILE A 58 -7.51 -0.92 -6.74
C ILE A 58 -7.89 0.43 -7.37
N LEU A 59 -9.16 0.82 -7.28
CA LEU A 59 -9.64 2.09 -7.81
C LEU A 59 -8.93 3.29 -7.19
N TRP A 60 -8.74 3.27 -5.87
CA TRP A 60 -8.03 4.35 -5.18
C TRP A 60 -6.58 4.43 -5.64
N ALA A 61 -5.89 3.29 -5.75
CA ALA A 61 -4.49 3.25 -6.19
C ALA A 61 -4.35 3.73 -7.65
N GLU A 62 -5.26 3.33 -8.55
CA GLU A 62 -5.28 3.83 -9.93
C GLU A 62 -5.48 5.35 -9.99
N THR A 63 -6.38 5.87 -9.16
CA THR A 63 -6.79 7.27 -9.19
C THR A 63 -5.74 8.20 -8.58
N PHE A 64 -5.17 7.83 -7.43
CA PHE A 64 -4.39 8.75 -6.60
C PHE A 64 -2.92 8.39 -6.48
N LEU A 65 -2.54 7.13 -6.72
CA LEU A 65 -1.17 6.66 -6.49
C LEU A 65 -0.41 6.41 -7.79
N LEU A 66 -1.03 5.78 -8.79
CA LEU A 66 -0.32 5.35 -10.00
C LEU A 66 -0.27 6.42 -11.08
N LEU A 67 -1.26 7.30 -11.14
CA LEU A 67 -1.30 8.41 -12.10
C LEU A 67 -0.03 9.26 -11.96
N ASP A 68 0.75 9.34 -13.04
CA ASP A 68 2.02 10.09 -13.14
C ASP A 68 3.10 9.72 -12.09
N SER A 69 2.99 8.55 -11.46
CA SER A 69 3.90 8.10 -10.39
C SER A 69 5.28 7.65 -10.87
N GLY A 70 5.41 7.28 -12.14
CA GLY A 70 6.59 6.61 -12.69
C GLY A 70 6.80 5.16 -12.20
N LEU A 71 5.86 4.61 -11.40
CA LEU A 71 5.92 3.22 -10.95
C LEU A 71 5.57 2.28 -12.10
N SER A 72 6.44 1.29 -12.35
CA SER A 72 6.22 0.24 -13.35
C SER A 72 5.47 -0.94 -12.76
N CYS A 73 4.29 -0.69 -12.20
CA CYS A 73 3.38 -1.73 -11.69
C CYS A 73 1.93 -1.31 -11.88
N THR A 74 1.03 -2.29 -11.85
CA THR A 74 -0.41 -2.06 -11.90
C THR A 74 -1.00 -1.99 -10.48
N ALA A 75 -2.22 -1.46 -10.35
CA ALA A 75 -2.89 -1.42 -9.06
C ALA A 75 -3.19 -2.83 -8.52
N ILE A 76 -3.38 -3.81 -9.41
CA ILE A 76 -3.52 -5.20 -8.99
C ILE A 76 -2.21 -5.79 -8.45
N ASP A 77 -1.06 -5.38 -8.99
CA ASP A 77 0.26 -5.77 -8.44
C ASP A 77 0.45 -5.18 -7.04
N LEU A 78 0.05 -3.91 -6.83
CA LEU A 78 0.07 -3.28 -5.51
C LEU A 78 -0.84 -4.00 -4.50
N TYR A 79 -2.06 -4.36 -4.90
CA TYR A 79 -2.98 -5.11 -4.04
C TYR A 79 -2.43 -6.51 -3.71
N ALA A 80 -1.81 -7.18 -4.70
CA ALA A 80 -1.16 -8.47 -4.50
C ALA A 80 0.02 -8.37 -3.51
N ALA A 81 0.86 -7.36 -3.66
CA ALA A 81 1.99 -7.10 -2.76
C ALA A 81 1.52 -6.73 -1.34
N ARG A 82 0.46 -5.94 -1.20
CA ARG A 82 -0.22 -5.69 0.08
C ARG A 82 -0.60 -7.00 0.76
N CYS A 83 -1.26 -7.90 0.02
CA CYS A 83 -1.69 -9.19 0.56
C CYS A 83 -0.52 -10.07 0.99
N SER A 84 0.54 -10.16 0.21
CA SER A 84 1.70 -11.00 0.54
C SER A 84 2.47 -10.47 1.75
N LEU A 85 2.66 -9.15 1.85
CA LEU A 85 3.36 -8.55 2.99
C LEU A 85 2.57 -8.68 4.29
N ILE A 86 1.26 -8.39 4.27
CA ILE A 86 0.43 -8.40 5.47
C ILE A 86 0.15 -9.83 5.97
N HIS A 87 -0.09 -10.79 5.06
CA HIS A 87 -0.52 -12.12 5.47
C HIS A 87 0.63 -13.13 5.63
N SER A 88 1.72 -12.97 4.89
CA SER A 88 2.81 -13.95 4.89
C SER A 88 4.20 -13.34 5.06
N TYR A 89 4.33 -12.01 5.06
CA TYR A 89 5.62 -11.34 5.13
C TYR A 89 6.58 -11.79 3.99
N THR A 90 6.00 -12.06 2.81
CA THR A 90 6.69 -12.54 1.60
C THR A 90 6.34 -11.69 0.38
N ALA A 91 7.01 -11.93 -0.76
CA ALA A 91 6.65 -11.35 -2.06
C ALA A 91 5.50 -12.10 -2.75
N GLU A 92 5.40 -13.41 -2.56
CA GLU A 92 4.39 -14.24 -3.21
C GLU A 92 3.00 -14.06 -2.55
N SER A 93 1.98 -13.79 -3.37
CA SER A 93 0.57 -13.75 -2.99
C SER A 93 -0.21 -14.85 -3.70
N ARG A 94 -1.49 -15.05 -3.33
CA ARG A 94 -2.38 -15.91 -4.11
C ARG A 94 -2.50 -15.44 -5.57
N LEU A 95 -2.52 -14.12 -5.80
CA LEU A 95 -2.68 -13.56 -7.14
C LEU A 95 -1.43 -13.77 -7.99
N SER A 96 -0.23 -13.68 -7.42
CA SER A 96 1.00 -13.96 -8.16
C SER A 96 1.14 -15.44 -8.49
N ARG A 97 0.81 -16.34 -7.55
CA ARG A 97 0.75 -17.80 -7.82
C ARG A 97 -0.21 -18.16 -8.95
N GLU A 98 -1.34 -17.46 -9.04
CA GLU A 98 -2.34 -17.68 -10.09
C GLU A 98 -1.99 -16.97 -11.41
N GLY A 99 -0.84 -16.29 -11.51
CA GLY A 99 -0.43 -15.54 -12.70
C GLY A 99 -1.27 -14.30 -12.98
N LYS A 100 -1.97 -13.76 -11.97
CA LYS A 100 -2.90 -12.62 -12.07
C LYS A 100 -2.28 -11.29 -11.63
N ALA A 101 -1.09 -11.31 -11.06
CA ALA A 101 -0.33 -10.15 -10.63
C ALA A 101 1.17 -10.48 -10.67
N SER A 102 1.99 -9.46 -10.92
CA SER A 102 3.44 -9.53 -10.77
C SER A 102 3.85 -9.34 -9.32
N GLU A 103 4.93 -9.98 -8.90
CA GLU A 103 5.50 -9.78 -7.57
C GLU A 103 6.31 -8.48 -7.52
N ILE A 104 6.13 -7.70 -6.45
CA ILE A 104 6.90 -6.47 -6.23
C ILE A 104 8.02 -6.78 -5.24
N PHE A 105 9.26 -6.57 -5.68
CA PHE A 105 10.45 -6.69 -4.85
C PHE A 105 10.92 -5.32 -4.39
N TYR A 106 11.15 -5.19 -3.08
CA TYR A 106 11.65 -3.97 -2.47
C TYR A 106 13.14 -4.11 -2.17
N ALA A 107 13.94 -3.22 -2.75
CA ALA A 107 15.37 -3.12 -2.48
C ALA A 107 15.68 -1.75 -1.87
N TRP A 108 16.62 -1.73 -0.93
CA TRP A 108 17.08 -0.50 -0.28
C TRP A 108 18.58 -0.59 0.00
N GLY A 109 19.25 0.56 -0.02
CA GLY A 109 20.70 0.66 0.19
C GLY A 109 21.39 1.41 -0.94
N ASN A 110 22.71 1.46 -0.88
CA ASN A 110 23.51 2.06 -1.94
C ASN A 110 23.71 1.01 -3.04
N ALA A 111 23.33 1.36 -4.27
CA ALA A 111 23.79 0.61 -5.43
C ALA A 111 25.31 0.78 -5.52
N GLN A 112 26.06 -0.32 -5.49
CA GLN A 112 27.44 -0.30 -5.95
C GLN A 112 27.40 -0.51 -7.46
N GLU A 113 27.70 0.55 -8.22
CA GLU A 113 27.99 0.42 -9.64
C GLU A 113 29.30 -0.37 -9.76
N THR A 114 29.22 -1.57 -10.35
CA THR A 114 30.37 -2.37 -10.77
C THR A 114 30.76 -2.05 -12.20
#